data_AF-A0A0Q5E855-F1
#
_entry.id   AF-A0A0Q5E855-F1
#
_cell.length_a   1.000
_cell.length_b   1.000
_cell.length_c   1.000
_cell.angle_alpha   90.00
_cell.angle_beta   90.00
_cell.angle_gamma   90.00
#
_symmetry.space_group_name_H-M   'P 1'
#
loop_
_entity.id
_entity.type
_entity.pdbx_description
1 polymer ?
#
loop_
_entity_poly.entity_id
_entity_poly.type
_entity_poly.pdbx_seq_one_letter_code
_entity_poly.pdbx_strand_id
1 'polypeptide(L)'
;MWYNGLLDLSVWQLIAVTLVMTHVTIIGVTVYLHRYSAHRSLELNAGLKHFFRFWLWLTTAQNTREWTAIHRKHHAKCETVDDPHSPVIKGLSTVLRKGAELYRAEAGNPDTLRIYGKHCPEDWIERNLYSRYKLLGIALMAVIDLALFGVLGITVWAIQMMWIPFWAAGVVNGLGHAVGYRNFECKDAATNLVPWGIIIGGEELHNNHHTYPNSAKLSVKPWEFDMGWAWIKVFSALRLAKVQRVAPIAHRVEGKRHLDMDTAMAILNNRFQIMAQYRKQVIGPLVTQELTRADVSVRHQFHRAKRLLSRETSLLDDKHQVRIQTMLEHSQALKVIYEKRLALQQIWLKTSSNSHDMLAAIKDWVHEAETSGIQSLRDFADQLKTYSLRPSYA
;
A
#
# COMPACT_ATOMS: atom_id res chain seq x y z
N MET A 1 20.34 12.71 -41.61
CA MET A 1 19.66 11.55 -41.00
C MET A 1 20.08 11.31 -39.55
N TRP A 2 21.38 11.18 -39.22
CA TRP A 2 21.81 10.87 -37.83
C TRP A 2 21.40 11.89 -36.75
N TYR A 3 21.31 13.19 -37.08
CA TYR A 3 20.99 14.23 -36.08
C TYR A 3 19.56 14.12 -35.54
N ASN A 4 18.58 13.84 -36.41
CA ASN A 4 17.15 13.71 -36.04
C ASN A 4 16.70 12.26 -35.80
N GLY A 5 17.57 11.28 -36.09
CA GLY A 5 17.23 9.86 -36.01
C GLY A 5 16.40 9.38 -37.21
N LEU A 6 16.03 8.10 -37.16
CA LEU A 6 15.28 7.43 -38.22
C LEU A 6 13.81 7.87 -38.31
N LEU A 7 13.21 8.32 -37.20
CA LEU A 7 11.79 8.67 -37.15
C LEU A 7 11.52 10.17 -37.39
N ASP A 8 12.55 11.02 -37.33
CA ASP A 8 12.48 12.47 -37.57
C ASP A 8 11.27 13.15 -36.87
N LEU A 9 11.07 12.81 -35.60
CA LEU A 9 9.90 13.23 -34.83
C LEU A 9 9.98 14.71 -34.44
N SER A 10 8.82 15.40 -34.48
CA SER A 10 8.69 16.70 -33.82
C SER A 10 8.88 16.58 -32.31
N VAL A 11 9.20 17.70 -31.65
CA VAL A 11 9.39 17.75 -30.19
C VAL A 11 8.17 17.22 -29.42
N TRP A 12 6.95 17.53 -29.87
CA TRP A 12 5.72 17.05 -29.23
C TRP A 12 5.54 15.54 -29.37
N GLN A 13 5.87 14.98 -30.55
CA GLN A 13 5.87 13.53 -30.75
C GLN A 13 6.92 12.84 -29.89
N LEU A 14 8.10 13.45 -29.74
CA LEU A 14 9.17 12.92 -28.88
C LEU A 14 8.77 12.91 -27.40
N ILE A 15 8.13 13.98 -26.91
CA ILE A 15 7.57 14.01 -25.56
C ILE A 15 6.53 12.91 -25.38
N ALA A 16 5.59 12.78 -26.34
CA ALA A 16 4.55 11.76 -26.29
C ALA A 16 5.14 10.34 -26.26
N VAL A 17 6.12 10.04 -27.12
CA VAL A 17 6.74 8.70 -27.17
C VAL A 17 7.52 8.41 -25.88
N THR A 18 8.20 9.41 -25.32
CA THR A 18 8.91 9.29 -24.04
C THR A 18 7.94 8.95 -22.92
N LEU A 19 6.81 9.67 -22.83
CA LEU A 19 5.76 9.40 -21.84
C LEU A 19 5.13 8.01 -22.02
N VAL A 20 4.91 7.57 -23.26
CA VAL A 20 4.40 6.21 -23.52
C VAL A 20 5.41 5.16 -23.06
N MET A 21 6.70 5.31 -23.39
CA MET A 21 7.72 4.35 -22.99
C MET A 21 7.87 4.28 -21.47
N THR A 22 7.92 5.42 -20.78
CA THR A 22 7.99 5.42 -19.32
C THR A 22 6.72 4.90 -18.67
N HIS A 23 5.56 5.11 -19.28
CA HIS A 23 4.30 4.50 -18.84
C HIS A 23 4.34 2.97 -18.94
N VAL A 24 4.82 2.40 -20.06
CA VAL A 24 5.00 0.94 -20.17
C VAL A 24 5.94 0.42 -19.09
N THR A 25 7.02 1.15 -18.79
CA THR A 25 7.93 0.82 -17.68
C THR A 25 7.21 0.83 -16.33
N ILE A 26 6.40 1.85 -16.04
CA ILE A 26 5.58 1.92 -14.81
C ILE A 26 4.62 0.75 -14.73
N ILE A 27 3.94 0.38 -15.82
CA ILE A 27 3.06 -0.79 -15.86
C ILE A 27 3.84 -2.09 -15.60
N GLY A 28 5.06 -2.21 -16.13
CA GLY A 28 5.95 -3.33 -15.82
C GLY A 28 6.31 -3.40 -14.33
N VAL A 29 6.64 -2.27 -13.70
CA VAL A 29 6.95 -2.25 -12.26
C VAL A 29 5.71 -2.58 -11.43
N THR A 30 4.57 -1.91 -11.65
CA THR A 30 3.35 -2.11 -10.84
C THR A 30 2.68 -3.47 -11.06
N VAL A 31 2.48 -3.90 -12.32
CA VAL A 31 1.73 -5.14 -12.61
C VAL A 31 2.63 -6.36 -12.48
N TYR A 32 3.84 -6.34 -13.05
CA TYR A 32 4.71 -7.50 -13.10
C TYR A 32 5.61 -7.64 -11.87
N LEU A 33 6.42 -6.63 -11.51
CA LEU A 33 7.33 -6.76 -10.36
C LEU A 33 6.58 -6.71 -9.03
N HIS A 34 5.68 -5.73 -8.88
CA HIS A 34 5.00 -5.48 -7.61
C HIS A 34 3.85 -6.47 -7.35
N ARG A 35 2.77 -6.37 -8.12
CA ARG A 35 1.54 -7.16 -7.86
C ARG A 35 1.73 -8.65 -8.17
N TYR A 36 2.32 -9.00 -9.31
CA TYR A 36 2.57 -10.39 -9.69
C TYR A 36 3.74 -10.99 -8.89
N SER A 37 4.98 -10.51 -9.11
CA SER A 37 6.16 -11.19 -8.59
C SER A 37 6.29 -11.06 -7.07
N ALA A 38 6.18 -9.86 -6.50
CA ALA A 38 6.34 -9.67 -5.06
C ALA A 38 5.14 -10.19 -4.25
N HIS A 39 3.91 -9.84 -4.64
CA HIS A 39 2.72 -10.04 -3.80
C HIS A 39 1.81 -11.21 -4.15
N ARG A 40 1.97 -11.87 -5.29
CA ARG A 40 1.15 -13.08 -5.51
C ARG A 40 -0.29 -12.76 -5.93
N SER A 41 -0.61 -11.51 -6.26
CA SER A 41 -2.01 -11.04 -6.25
C SER A 41 -2.77 -11.31 -7.54
N LEU A 42 -2.04 -11.60 -8.62
CA LEU A 42 -2.54 -12.04 -9.91
C LEU A 42 -1.58 -13.07 -10.51
N GLU A 43 -2.07 -13.83 -11.48
CA GLU A 43 -1.26 -14.63 -12.40
C GLU A 43 -1.26 -13.99 -13.77
N LEU A 44 -0.10 -13.97 -14.42
CA LEU A 44 0.05 -13.54 -15.81
C LEU A 44 0.25 -14.78 -16.70
N ASN A 45 0.03 -14.66 -18.01
CA ASN A 45 0.45 -15.72 -18.93
C ASN A 45 1.97 -15.62 -19.21
N ALA A 46 2.55 -16.67 -19.81
CA ALA A 46 4.00 -16.72 -20.06
C ALA A 46 4.51 -15.58 -20.96
N GLY A 47 3.74 -15.23 -22.01
CA GLY A 47 4.11 -14.16 -22.93
C GLY A 47 4.18 -12.79 -22.25
N LEU A 48 3.18 -12.44 -21.45
CA LEU A 48 3.13 -11.17 -20.74
C LEU A 48 4.17 -11.08 -19.62
N LYS A 49 4.45 -12.19 -18.92
CA LYS A 49 5.59 -12.30 -17.97
C LYS A 49 6.90 -11.98 -18.67
N HIS A 50 7.14 -12.62 -19.81
CA HIS A 50 8.38 -12.44 -20.56
C HIS A 50 8.50 -11.01 -21.12
N PHE A 51 7.43 -10.46 -21.69
CA PHE A 51 7.39 -9.09 -22.20
C PHE A 51 7.81 -8.08 -21.13
N PHE A 52 7.18 -8.09 -19.96
CA PHE A 52 7.51 -7.13 -18.91
C PHE A 52 8.93 -7.33 -18.39
N ARG A 53 9.36 -8.58 -18.22
CA ARG A 53 10.71 -8.89 -17.78
C ARG A 53 11.77 -8.37 -18.76
N PHE A 54 11.57 -8.61 -20.05
CA PHE A 54 12.43 -8.10 -21.11
C PHE A 54 12.44 -6.57 -21.14
N TRP A 55 11.27 -5.94 -21.12
CA TRP A 55 11.12 -4.49 -21.15
C TRP A 55 11.86 -3.83 -19.99
N LEU A 56 11.67 -4.32 -18.75
CA LEU A 56 12.33 -3.76 -17.57
C LEU A 56 13.85 -4.00 -17.57
N TRP A 57 14.31 -5.15 -18.06
CA TRP A 57 15.75 -5.36 -18.27
C TRP A 57 16.32 -4.33 -19.27
N LEU A 58 15.61 -4.10 -20.38
CA LEU A 58 15.99 -3.15 -21.43
C LEU A 58 15.98 -1.69 -20.93
N THR A 59 14.93 -1.27 -20.22
CA THR A 59 14.72 0.16 -19.90
C THR A 59 15.20 0.57 -18.50
N THR A 60 15.50 -0.38 -17.60
CA THR A 60 15.88 -0.03 -16.21
C THR A 60 16.99 -0.90 -15.62
N ALA A 61 17.49 -1.90 -16.36
CA ALA A 61 18.42 -2.93 -15.85
C ALA A 61 17.89 -3.69 -14.61
N GLN A 62 16.57 -3.72 -14.41
CA GLN A 62 15.98 -4.37 -13.23
C GLN A 62 16.02 -5.88 -13.37
N ASN A 63 16.41 -6.54 -12.28
CA ASN A 63 16.30 -7.98 -12.13
C ASN A 63 15.06 -8.33 -11.31
N THR A 64 14.30 -9.34 -11.75
CA THR A 64 13.04 -9.72 -11.10
C THR A 64 13.27 -10.18 -9.66
N ARG A 65 14.30 -11.01 -9.42
CA ARG A 65 14.59 -11.59 -8.11
C ARG A 65 15.07 -10.54 -7.12
N GLU A 66 15.94 -9.64 -7.55
CA GLU A 66 16.45 -8.55 -6.71
C GLU A 66 15.33 -7.63 -6.25
N TRP A 67 14.54 -7.14 -7.20
CA TRP A 67 13.43 -6.24 -6.89
C TRP A 67 12.42 -6.90 -5.97
N THR A 68 12.02 -8.13 -6.30
CA THR A 68 11.08 -8.92 -5.50
C THR A 68 11.58 -9.16 -4.08
N ALA A 69 12.86 -9.51 -3.91
CA ALA A 69 13.45 -9.77 -2.61
C ALA A 69 13.48 -8.51 -1.74
N ILE A 70 13.94 -7.39 -2.30
CA ILE A 70 14.05 -6.11 -1.60
C ILE A 70 12.65 -5.61 -1.19
N HIS A 71 11.68 -5.68 -2.10
CA HIS A 71 10.30 -5.27 -1.82
C HIS A 71 9.66 -6.12 -0.74
N ARG A 72 9.83 -7.44 -0.80
CA ARG A 72 9.33 -8.36 0.24
C ARG A 72 10.03 -8.13 1.59
N LYS A 73 11.34 -7.85 1.59
CA LYS A 73 12.08 -7.48 2.82
C LYS A 73 11.53 -6.18 3.41
N HIS A 74 11.28 -5.17 2.58
CA HIS A 74 10.64 -3.92 3.02
C HIS A 74 9.30 -4.20 3.70
N HIS A 75 8.40 -4.97 3.11
CA HIS A 75 7.13 -5.32 3.80
C HIS A 75 7.34 -6.11 5.09
N ALA A 76 8.25 -7.07 5.10
CA ALA A 76 8.50 -7.91 6.27
C ALA A 76 9.16 -7.15 7.44
N LYS A 77 9.92 -6.10 7.13
CA LYS A 77 10.75 -5.35 8.07
C LYS A 77 10.39 -3.86 8.11
N CYS A 78 9.19 -3.51 7.63
CA CYS A 78 8.78 -2.14 7.38
C CYS A 78 8.97 -1.27 8.63
N GLU A 79 9.63 -0.12 8.44
CA GLU A 79 9.95 0.83 9.52
C GLU A 79 10.80 0.27 10.68
N THR A 80 11.56 -0.79 10.42
CA THR A 80 12.60 -1.27 11.33
C THR A 80 13.99 -0.97 10.76
N VAL A 81 15.03 -1.15 11.58
CA VAL A 81 16.43 -0.98 11.14
C VAL A 81 16.82 -1.90 9.97
N ASP A 82 16.12 -3.01 9.82
CA ASP A 82 16.31 -3.98 8.74
C ASP A 82 15.60 -3.55 7.43
N ASP A 83 14.78 -2.50 7.42
CA ASP A 83 14.12 -2.01 6.21
C ASP A 83 15.16 -1.39 5.25
N PRO A 84 15.28 -1.88 4.01
CA PRO A 84 16.26 -1.35 3.06
C PRO A 84 16.04 0.12 2.70
N HIS A 85 14.83 0.66 2.85
CA HIS A 85 14.50 2.02 2.46
C HIS A 85 13.45 2.70 3.36
N SER A 86 13.41 2.37 4.65
CA SER A 86 12.56 3.09 5.62
C SER A 86 12.98 4.57 5.73
N PRO A 87 12.10 5.53 5.41
CA PRO A 87 12.38 6.94 5.66
C PRO A 87 12.25 7.32 7.13
N VAL A 88 11.55 6.52 7.95
CA VAL A 88 11.49 6.72 9.41
C VAL A 88 12.86 6.47 10.03
N ILE A 89 13.58 5.43 9.58
CA ILE A 89 14.90 5.08 10.11
C ILE A 89 16.03 5.82 9.40
N LYS A 90 16.01 5.88 8.05
CA LYS A 90 17.13 6.44 7.25
C LYS A 90 16.98 7.93 6.97
N GLY A 91 15.82 8.51 7.28
CA GLY A 91 15.46 9.88 6.98
C GLY A 91 14.90 10.06 5.56
N LEU A 92 13.84 10.85 5.44
CA LEU A 92 13.13 11.10 4.18
C LEU A 92 14.04 11.63 3.06
N SER A 93 14.94 12.57 3.37
CA SER A 93 15.87 13.14 2.38
C SER A 93 16.81 12.07 1.79
N THR A 94 17.27 11.14 2.64
CA THR A 94 18.12 10.03 2.21
C THR A 94 17.38 9.13 1.23
N VAL A 95 16.15 8.71 1.55
CA VAL A 95 15.37 7.83 0.68
C VAL A 95 15.03 8.52 -0.65
N LEU A 96 14.64 9.80 -0.61
CA LEU A 96 14.32 10.58 -1.81
C LEU A 96 15.49 10.73 -2.79
N ARG A 97 16.71 10.93 -2.27
CA ARG A 97 17.88 11.24 -3.09
C ARG A 97 18.76 10.03 -3.39
N LYS A 98 18.76 9.04 -2.50
CA LYS A 98 19.68 7.89 -2.55
C LYS A 98 18.95 6.54 -2.66
N GLY A 99 17.68 6.56 -3.08
CA GLY A 99 16.85 5.34 -3.17
C GLY A 99 17.46 4.27 -4.09
N ALA A 100 18.09 4.67 -5.20
CA ALA A 100 18.77 3.75 -6.11
C ALA A 100 20.02 3.10 -5.49
N GLU A 101 20.78 3.86 -4.69
CA GLU A 101 21.95 3.37 -3.97
C GLU A 101 21.55 2.43 -2.85
N LEU A 102 20.49 2.76 -2.10
CA LEU A 102 19.91 1.86 -1.09
C LEU A 102 19.45 0.54 -1.73
N TYR A 103 18.78 0.62 -2.88
CA TYR A 103 18.39 -0.56 -3.66
C TYR A 103 19.63 -1.38 -4.07
N ARG A 104 20.66 -0.74 -4.64
CA ARG A 104 21.87 -1.43 -5.11
C ARG A 104 22.61 -2.11 -3.96
N ALA A 105 22.72 -1.44 -2.81
CA ALA A 105 23.34 -2.00 -1.61
C ALA A 105 22.61 -3.27 -1.15
N GLU A 106 21.27 -3.24 -1.10
CA GLU A 106 20.49 -4.40 -0.71
C GLU A 106 20.44 -5.51 -1.78
N ALA A 107 20.48 -5.16 -3.06
CA ALA A 107 20.58 -6.13 -4.15
C ALA A 107 21.89 -6.93 -4.07
N GLY A 108 22.96 -6.34 -3.55
CA GLY A 108 24.22 -7.01 -3.27
C GLY A 108 24.21 -7.94 -2.06
N ASN A 109 23.12 -8.02 -1.29
CA ASN A 109 23.01 -8.84 -0.08
C ASN A 109 22.50 -10.27 -0.40
N PRO A 110 23.36 -11.31 -0.32
CA PRO A 110 22.97 -12.68 -0.69
C PRO A 110 21.87 -13.26 0.21
N ASP A 111 21.85 -12.89 1.50
CA ASP A 111 20.84 -13.37 2.44
C ASP A 111 19.46 -12.83 2.10
N THR A 112 19.37 -11.56 1.69
CA THR A 112 18.10 -10.98 1.22
C THR A 112 17.58 -11.71 0.00
N LEU A 113 18.43 -11.97 -1.00
CA LEU A 113 18.05 -12.70 -2.21
C LEU A 113 17.68 -14.16 -1.95
N ARG A 114 18.30 -14.79 -0.95
CA ARG A 114 18.02 -16.17 -0.52
C ARG A 114 16.70 -16.29 0.26
N ILE A 115 16.47 -15.38 1.21
CA ILE A 115 15.30 -15.41 2.11
C ILE A 115 14.06 -14.92 1.38
N TYR A 116 14.14 -13.75 0.74
CA TYR A 116 12.97 -13.04 0.19
C TYR A 116 12.80 -13.23 -1.33
N GLY A 117 13.85 -13.65 -2.06
CA GLY A 117 13.82 -13.85 -3.51
C GLY A 117 13.23 -15.19 -3.98
N LYS A 118 12.61 -15.97 -3.11
CA LYS A 118 12.06 -17.30 -3.45
C LYS A 118 10.94 -17.21 -4.51
N HIS A 119 10.84 -18.23 -5.35
CA HIS A 119 9.83 -18.34 -6.42
C HIS A 119 9.88 -17.20 -7.45
N CYS A 120 11.06 -16.63 -7.68
CA CYS A 120 11.31 -15.77 -8.84
C CYS A 120 11.75 -16.64 -10.04
N PRO A 121 11.71 -16.11 -11.27
CA PRO A 121 12.17 -16.85 -12.44
C PRO A 121 13.62 -17.29 -12.31
N GLU A 122 13.90 -18.50 -12.79
CA GLU A 122 15.21 -19.14 -12.82
C GLU A 122 15.31 -19.93 -14.14
N ASP A 123 14.79 -19.38 -15.24
CA ASP A 123 14.92 -19.99 -16.56
C ASP A 123 16.26 -19.64 -17.21
N TRP A 124 16.54 -20.23 -18.36
CA TRP A 124 17.79 -20.03 -19.08
C TRP A 124 18.04 -18.56 -19.42
N ILE A 125 17.00 -17.82 -19.85
CA ILE A 125 17.11 -16.40 -20.23
C ILE A 125 17.43 -15.56 -18.99
N GLU A 126 16.75 -15.83 -17.87
CA GLU A 126 17.02 -15.13 -16.61
C GLU A 126 18.49 -15.27 -16.19
N ARG A 127 19.04 -16.49 -16.22
CA ARG A 127 20.41 -16.76 -15.78
C ARG A 127 21.46 -16.24 -16.76
N ASN A 128 21.27 -16.47 -18.05
CA ASN A 128 22.32 -16.27 -19.05
C ASN A 128 22.26 -14.93 -19.76
N LEU A 129 21.12 -14.24 -19.72
CA LEU A 129 20.96 -12.91 -20.31
C LEU A 129 20.67 -11.86 -19.25
N TYR A 130 19.51 -11.92 -18.60
CA TYR A 130 19.04 -10.81 -17.77
C TYR A 130 19.88 -10.59 -16.51
N SER A 131 20.22 -11.66 -15.79
CA SER A 131 21.05 -11.57 -14.58
C SER A 131 22.52 -11.37 -14.90
N ARG A 132 23.03 -12.03 -15.95
CA ARG A 132 24.45 -11.98 -16.33
C ARG A 132 24.85 -10.66 -16.98
N TYR A 133 23.97 -10.08 -17.79
CA TYR A 133 24.23 -8.87 -18.58
C TYR A 133 23.21 -7.77 -18.27
N LYS A 134 23.07 -7.40 -17.00
CA LYS A 134 22.10 -6.36 -16.57
C LYS A 134 22.27 -5.03 -17.30
N LEU A 135 23.52 -4.57 -17.44
CA LEU A 135 23.83 -3.28 -18.08
C LEU A 135 23.69 -3.33 -19.60
N LEU A 136 23.68 -4.52 -20.21
CA LEU A 136 23.52 -4.66 -21.65
C LEU A 136 22.14 -4.17 -22.10
N GLY A 137 21.09 -4.41 -21.30
CA GLY A 137 19.74 -3.95 -21.64
C GLY A 137 19.68 -2.44 -21.82
N ILE A 138 20.12 -1.69 -20.81
CA ILE A 138 20.11 -0.22 -20.87
C ILE A 138 21.09 0.34 -21.91
N ALA A 139 22.20 -0.35 -22.19
CA ALA A 139 23.12 0.04 -23.25
C ALA A 139 22.48 -0.16 -24.64
N LEU A 140 21.76 -1.27 -24.85
CA LEU A 140 20.98 -1.49 -26.07
C LEU A 140 19.87 -0.45 -26.22
N MET A 141 19.18 -0.10 -25.13
CA MET A 141 18.17 0.96 -25.16
C MET A 141 18.75 2.30 -25.58
N ALA A 142 19.95 2.66 -25.08
CA ALA A 142 20.63 3.89 -25.48
C ALA A 142 20.93 3.92 -26.99
N VAL A 143 21.38 2.80 -27.55
CA VAL A 143 21.62 2.67 -28.99
C VAL A 143 20.32 2.76 -29.79
N ILE A 144 19.24 2.11 -29.31
CA ILE A 144 17.91 2.18 -29.92
C ILE A 144 17.40 3.61 -29.93
N ASP A 145 17.45 4.32 -28.80
CA ASP A 145 16.98 5.70 -28.70
C ASP A 145 17.79 6.65 -29.58
N LEU A 146 19.12 6.51 -29.61
CA LEU A 146 19.99 7.30 -30.48
C LEU A 146 19.68 7.04 -31.97
N ALA A 147 19.43 5.78 -32.35
CA ALA A 147 19.09 5.43 -33.72
C ALA A 147 17.70 5.97 -34.12
N LEU A 148 16.69 5.86 -33.24
CA LEU A 148 15.32 6.27 -33.54
C LEU A 148 15.13 7.79 -33.48
N PHE A 149 15.76 8.47 -32.52
CA PHE A 149 15.49 9.87 -32.18
C PHE A 149 16.70 10.80 -32.37
N GLY A 150 17.82 10.28 -32.88
CA GLY A 150 19.04 11.05 -33.10
C GLY A 150 19.64 11.51 -31.78
N VAL A 151 20.26 12.69 -31.78
CA VAL A 151 20.97 13.22 -30.59
C VAL A 151 20.03 13.37 -29.38
N LEU A 152 18.76 13.71 -29.62
CA LEU A 152 17.75 13.81 -28.56
C LEU A 152 17.39 12.46 -27.93
N GLY A 153 17.74 11.35 -28.58
CA GLY A 153 17.64 10.00 -28.01
C GLY A 153 18.41 9.85 -26.70
N ILE A 154 19.53 10.57 -26.52
CA ILE A 154 20.28 10.58 -25.24
C ILE A 154 19.42 11.16 -24.11
N THR A 155 18.64 12.22 -24.40
CA THR A 155 17.73 12.82 -23.42
C THR A 155 16.58 11.88 -23.09
N VAL A 156 15.99 11.23 -24.10
CA VAL A 156 14.94 10.21 -23.91
C VAL A 156 15.44 9.08 -23.00
N TRP A 157 16.61 8.53 -23.32
CA TRP A 157 17.24 7.48 -22.54
C TRP A 157 17.52 7.92 -21.10
N ALA A 158 18.06 9.12 -20.90
CA ALA A 158 18.32 9.66 -19.56
C ALA A 158 17.03 9.80 -18.73
N ILE A 159 15.93 10.26 -19.35
CA ILE A 159 14.62 10.32 -18.69
C ILE A 159 14.16 8.92 -18.27
N GLN A 160 14.27 7.92 -19.14
CA GLN A 160 13.93 6.53 -18.80
C GLN A 160 14.76 6.01 -17.61
N MET A 161 16.07 6.26 -17.59
CA MET A 161 16.97 5.82 -16.51
C MET A 161 16.62 6.47 -15.16
N MET A 162 16.21 7.74 -15.16
CA MET A 162 15.84 8.47 -13.95
C MET A 162 14.42 8.14 -13.45
N TRP A 163 13.54 7.66 -14.34
CA TRP A 163 12.11 7.56 -14.06
C TRP A 163 11.79 6.71 -12.83
N ILE A 164 12.22 5.44 -12.83
CA ILE A 164 11.93 4.51 -11.72
C ILE A 164 12.69 4.87 -10.44
N PRO A 165 13.99 5.21 -10.46
CA PRO A 165 14.69 5.71 -9.28
C PRO A 165 13.98 6.90 -8.61
N PHE A 166 13.52 7.88 -9.39
CA PHE A 166 12.85 9.05 -8.84
C PHE A 166 11.47 8.69 -8.30
N TRP A 167 10.62 8.08 -9.12
CA TRP A 167 9.22 7.84 -8.78
C TRP A 167 9.01 6.71 -7.78
N ALA A 168 9.62 5.54 -7.99
CA ALA A 168 9.43 4.39 -7.11
C ALA A 168 10.34 4.48 -5.88
N ALA A 169 11.65 4.56 -6.08
CA ALA A 169 12.59 4.52 -4.96
C ALA A 169 12.62 5.82 -4.14
N GLY A 170 12.41 6.97 -4.79
CA GLY A 170 12.31 8.26 -4.12
C GLY A 170 10.89 8.54 -3.61
N VAL A 171 9.95 8.76 -4.52
CA VAL A 171 8.60 9.27 -4.18
C VAL A 171 7.76 8.22 -3.42
N VAL A 172 7.60 6.99 -3.92
CA VAL A 172 6.79 5.97 -3.21
C VAL A 172 7.44 5.57 -1.88
N ASN A 173 8.68 5.11 -1.90
CA ASN A 173 9.32 4.62 -0.68
C ASN A 173 9.60 5.75 0.33
N GLY A 174 9.86 6.98 -0.15
CA GLY A 174 10.08 8.14 0.69
C GLY A 174 8.77 8.83 1.10
N LEU A 175 8.15 9.57 0.18
CA LEU A 175 6.95 10.35 0.49
C LEU A 175 5.77 9.45 0.88
N GLY A 176 5.62 8.30 0.24
CA GLY A 176 4.56 7.34 0.55
C GLY A 176 4.61 6.81 1.98
N HIS A 177 5.71 6.98 2.72
CA HIS A 177 5.84 6.62 4.14
C HIS A 177 5.94 7.83 5.08
N ALA A 178 5.84 9.05 4.56
CA ALA A 178 6.04 10.26 5.33
C ALA A 178 4.85 11.22 5.30
N VAL A 179 4.15 11.32 4.16
CA VAL A 179 3.17 12.36 3.90
C VAL A 179 2.04 11.84 3.03
N GLY A 180 0.81 12.11 3.46
CA GLY A 180 -0.38 11.76 2.69
C GLY A 180 -1.57 11.51 3.58
N TYR A 181 -2.63 10.98 2.98
CA TYR A 181 -3.83 10.55 3.70
C TYR A 181 -3.78 9.04 3.99
N ARG A 182 -4.60 8.59 4.93
CA ARG A 182 -4.73 7.16 5.27
C ARG A 182 -6.18 6.75 5.31
N ASN A 183 -6.49 5.68 4.61
CA ASN A 183 -7.79 5.02 4.72
C ASN A 183 -7.80 4.06 5.91
N PHE A 184 -6.64 3.48 6.24
CA PHE A 184 -6.49 2.48 7.28
C PHE A 184 -5.32 2.80 8.21
N GLU A 185 -5.50 2.45 9.49
CA GLU A 185 -4.43 2.46 10.47
C GLU A 185 -3.84 1.05 10.50
N CYS A 186 -2.56 0.96 10.14
CA CYS A 186 -1.75 -0.26 10.12
C CYS A 186 -0.42 0.06 10.82
N LYS A 187 0.38 -0.96 11.09
CA LYS A 187 1.60 -0.86 11.91
C LYS A 187 2.71 0.00 11.30
N ASP A 188 2.68 0.22 9.99
CA ASP A 188 3.67 1.00 9.26
C ASP A 188 3.22 2.46 9.01
N ALA A 189 4.20 3.29 8.62
CA ALA A 189 4.01 4.71 8.37
C ALA A 189 3.36 5.02 7.01
N ALA A 190 3.05 4.01 6.18
CA ALA A 190 2.55 4.20 4.81
C ALA A 190 1.30 5.09 4.71
N THR A 191 1.25 5.92 3.68
CA THR A 191 0.25 6.94 3.39
C THR A 191 -0.06 6.92 1.89
N ASN A 192 -1.32 7.13 1.54
CA ASN A 192 -1.68 7.40 0.15
C ASN A 192 -1.27 8.84 -0.20
N LEU A 193 -0.54 9.01 -1.29
CA LEU A 193 -0.02 10.30 -1.75
C LEU A 193 -1.13 11.15 -2.38
N VAL A 194 -1.70 10.65 -3.48
CA VAL A 194 -2.76 11.30 -4.24
C VAL A 194 -3.76 10.24 -4.71
N PRO A 195 -5.06 10.58 -4.84
CA PRO A 195 -6.07 9.58 -5.14
C PRO A 195 -6.11 9.15 -6.61
N TRP A 196 -5.36 9.79 -7.51
CA TRP A 196 -5.55 9.60 -8.95
C TRP A 196 -4.82 8.38 -9.50
N GLY A 197 -3.73 7.92 -8.89
CA GLY A 197 -3.15 6.63 -9.27
C GLY A 197 -2.67 6.49 -10.73
N ILE A 198 -2.32 7.58 -11.42
CA ILE A 198 -2.01 7.59 -12.86
C ILE A 198 -0.50 7.55 -13.10
N ILE A 199 0.27 8.41 -12.44
CA ILE A 199 1.66 8.71 -12.79
C ILE A 199 2.55 7.50 -12.53
N ILE A 200 2.28 6.80 -11.43
CA ILE A 200 3.05 5.61 -11.04
C ILE A 200 2.18 4.36 -10.97
N GLY A 201 1.11 4.32 -11.77
CA GLY A 201 0.37 3.07 -11.98
C GLY A 201 -0.50 2.63 -10.78
N GLY A 202 -0.83 3.53 -9.86
CA GLY A 202 -1.63 3.23 -8.66
C GLY A 202 -0.80 3.03 -7.39
N GLU A 203 0.52 3.00 -7.51
CA GLU A 203 1.45 2.92 -6.36
C GLU A 203 1.37 4.16 -5.44
N GLU A 204 0.69 5.23 -5.89
CA GLU A 204 0.32 6.38 -5.06
C GLU A 204 -0.59 5.99 -3.89
N LEU A 205 -1.32 4.87 -4.00
CA LEU A 205 -2.26 4.36 -3.01
C LEU A 205 -1.57 3.43 -1.99
N HIS A 206 -0.45 3.92 -1.46
CA HIS A 206 0.52 3.12 -0.71
C HIS A 206 0.02 2.65 0.67
N ASN A 207 -0.80 3.43 1.37
CA ASN A 207 -1.43 2.97 2.62
C ASN A 207 -2.41 1.82 2.37
N ASN A 208 -3.17 1.87 1.29
CA ASN A 208 -4.08 0.79 0.94
C ASN A 208 -3.30 -0.49 0.63
N HIS A 209 -2.23 -0.34 -0.15
CA HIS A 209 -1.31 -1.42 -0.49
C HIS A 209 -0.70 -2.07 0.75
N HIS A 210 -0.10 -1.29 1.64
CA HIS A 210 0.49 -1.78 2.89
C HIS A 210 -0.52 -2.45 3.82
N THR A 211 -1.78 -2.03 3.78
CA THR A 211 -2.86 -2.66 4.55
C THR A 211 -3.27 -4.02 3.96
N TYR A 212 -3.33 -4.12 2.63
CA TYR A 212 -3.76 -5.31 1.90
C TYR A 212 -2.75 -5.70 0.80
N PRO A 213 -1.52 -6.13 1.16
CA PRO A 213 -0.42 -6.30 0.20
C PRO A 213 -0.73 -7.35 -0.87
N ASN A 214 -1.51 -8.36 -0.52
CA ASN A 214 -1.92 -9.41 -1.45
C ASN A 214 -3.06 -9.01 -2.40
N SER A 215 -3.58 -7.78 -2.34
CA SER A 215 -4.66 -7.31 -3.23
C SER A 215 -4.09 -6.90 -4.58
N ALA A 216 -4.70 -7.36 -5.68
CA ALA A 216 -4.35 -6.91 -7.02
C ALA A 216 -4.85 -5.49 -7.33
N LYS A 217 -5.79 -4.99 -6.52
CA LYS A 217 -6.37 -3.64 -6.63
C LYS A 217 -5.92 -2.81 -5.43
N LEU A 218 -5.26 -1.69 -5.69
CA LEU A 218 -4.75 -0.77 -4.65
C LEU A 218 -5.79 0.29 -4.26
N SER A 219 -6.75 0.62 -5.14
CA SER A 219 -7.86 1.52 -4.79
C SER A 219 -8.94 0.84 -3.96
N VAL A 220 -9.37 1.53 -2.88
CA VAL A 220 -10.41 1.04 -1.96
C VAL A 220 -11.59 1.99 -1.87
N LYS A 221 -11.40 3.29 -2.15
CA LYS A 221 -12.46 4.29 -2.17
C LYS A 221 -12.95 4.55 -3.60
N PRO A 222 -14.21 4.96 -3.80
CA PRO A 222 -14.75 5.21 -5.13
C PRO A 222 -14.10 6.41 -5.84
N TRP A 223 -13.53 7.35 -5.09
CA TRP A 223 -12.77 8.49 -5.63
C TRP A 223 -11.28 8.20 -5.86
N GLU A 224 -10.83 6.96 -5.59
CA GLU A 224 -9.47 6.53 -5.88
C GLU A 224 -9.41 5.81 -7.22
N PHE A 225 -8.56 6.29 -8.11
CA PHE A 225 -8.26 5.63 -9.37
C PHE A 225 -6.96 4.85 -9.25
N ASP A 226 -6.90 3.68 -9.88
CA ASP A 226 -5.76 2.77 -9.88
C ASP A 226 -5.51 2.36 -11.32
N MET A 227 -4.52 2.99 -11.97
CA MET A 227 -4.17 2.71 -13.36
C MET A 227 -3.67 1.28 -13.55
N GLY A 228 -2.90 0.74 -12.61
CA GLY A 228 -2.46 -0.66 -12.64
C GLY A 228 -3.65 -1.63 -12.63
N TRP A 229 -4.69 -1.34 -11.85
CA TRP A 229 -5.93 -2.13 -11.87
C TRP A 229 -6.66 -2.02 -13.20
N ALA A 230 -6.72 -0.83 -13.80
CA ALA A 230 -7.30 -0.65 -15.14
C ALA A 230 -6.59 -1.55 -16.18
N TRP A 231 -5.26 -1.58 -16.18
CA TRP A 231 -4.48 -2.48 -17.04
C TRP A 231 -4.70 -3.96 -16.73
N ILE A 232 -4.75 -4.34 -15.46
CA ILE A 232 -5.05 -5.72 -15.06
C ILE A 232 -6.42 -6.14 -15.60
N LYS A 233 -7.43 -5.26 -15.54
CA LYS A 233 -8.76 -5.52 -16.12
C LYS A 233 -8.70 -5.73 -17.63
N VAL A 234 -7.92 -4.92 -18.36
CA VAL A 234 -7.68 -5.10 -19.80
C VAL A 234 -7.00 -6.44 -20.08
N PHE A 235 -5.91 -6.76 -19.38
CA PHE A 235 -5.21 -8.04 -19.56
C PHE A 235 -6.08 -9.24 -19.19
N SER A 236 -6.94 -9.13 -18.18
CA SER A 236 -7.90 -10.18 -17.84
C SER A 236 -8.99 -10.35 -18.91
N ALA A 237 -9.50 -9.26 -19.49
CA ALA A 237 -10.44 -9.34 -20.61
C ALA A 237 -9.82 -10.06 -21.83
N LEU A 238 -8.53 -9.84 -22.05
CA LEU A 238 -7.74 -10.51 -23.10
C LEU A 238 -7.23 -11.91 -22.72
N ARG A 239 -7.60 -12.44 -21.54
CA ARG A 239 -7.13 -13.73 -20.99
C ARG A 239 -5.60 -13.83 -20.82
N LEU A 240 -4.92 -12.69 -20.69
CA LEU A 240 -3.48 -12.59 -20.42
C LEU A 240 -3.17 -12.56 -18.91
N ALA A 241 -4.17 -12.28 -18.07
CA ALA A 241 -4.03 -12.21 -16.62
C ALA A 241 -5.25 -12.78 -15.88
N LYS A 242 -5.03 -13.41 -14.72
CA LYS A 242 -6.07 -13.87 -13.79
C LYS A 242 -5.82 -13.29 -12.41
N VAL A 243 -6.75 -12.46 -11.92
CA VAL A 243 -6.71 -11.92 -10.56
C VAL A 243 -6.88 -13.06 -9.56
N GLN A 244 -5.99 -13.15 -8.58
CA GLN A 244 -6.05 -14.18 -7.53
C GLN A 244 -6.72 -13.65 -6.27
N ARG A 245 -6.43 -12.39 -5.91
CA ARG A 245 -6.86 -11.82 -4.63
C ARG A 245 -7.20 -10.34 -4.78
N VAL A 246 -8.24 -9.92 -4.09
CA VAL A 246 -8.60 -8.52 -3.85
C VAL A 246 -8.83 -8.32 -2.36
N ALA A 247 -8.74 -7.08 -1.88
CA ALA A 247 -9.05 -6.76 -0.49
C ALA A 247 -10.45 -7.30 -0.10
N PRO A 248 -10.60 -7.90 1.09
CA PRO A 248 -11.88 -8.38 1.56
C PRO A 248 -12.95 -7.30 1.54
N ILE A 249 -14.15 -7.67 1.12
CA ILE A 249 -15.33 -6.79 1.20
C ILE A 249 -16.13 -7.21 2.43
N ALA A 250 -16.37 -6.23 3.29
CA ALA A 250 -17.27 -6.38 4.42
C ALA A 250 -18.71 -6.51 3.93
N HIS A 251 -19.31 -7.69 4.10
CA HIS A 251 -20.74 -7.89 3.85
C HIS A 251 -21.54 -7.66 5.12
N ARG A 252 -22.72 -7.07 4.96
CA ARG A 252 -23.71 -6.89 6.02
C ARG A 252 -25.00 -7.57 5.61
N VAL A 253 -25.63 -8.22 6.57
CA VAL A 253 -26.92 -8.90 6.42
C VAL A 253 -27.97 -8.09 7.15
N GLU A 254 -28.97 -7.61 6.41
CA GLU A 254 -30.09 -6.88 6.99
C GLU A 254 -30.88 -7.80 7.93
N GLY A 255 -31.27 -7.29 9.09
CA GLY A 255 -31.99 -8.06 10.11
C GLY A 255 -31.13 -9.03 10.94
N LYS A 256 -29.85 -9.27 10.61
CA LYS A 256 -28.95 -10.07 11.47
C LYS A 256 -28.61 -9.28 12.74
N ARG A 257 -28.97 -9.85 13.90
CA ARG A 257 -28.82 -9.21 15.22
C ARG A 257 -28.04 -10.05 16.24
N HIS A 258 -27.49 -11.19 15.85
CA HIS A 258 -26.78 -12.09 16.75
C HIS A 258 -25.32 -12.27 16.31
N LEU A 259 -24.42 -12.33 17.29
CA LEU A 259 -23.02 -12.67 17.08
C LEU A 259 -22.86 -14.19 17.02
N ASP A 260 -22.46 -14.67 15.86
CA ASP A 260 -22.10 -16.05 15.58
C ASP A 260 -20.66 -16.16 15.05
N MET A 261 -20.22 -17.39 14.80
CA MET A 261 -18.87 -17.66 14.27
C MET A 261 -18.63 -17.00 12.90
N ASP A 262 -19.65 -16.94 12.05
CA ASP A 262 -19.59 -16.25 10.77
C ASP A 262 -19.30 -14.75 10.95
N THR A 263 -19.99 -14.09 11.90
CA THR A 263 -19.77 -12.69 12.25
C THR A 263 -18.37 -12.45 12.77
N ALA A 264 -17.90 -13.29 13.71
CA ALA A 264 -16.56 -13.16 14.27
C ALA A 264 -15.47 -13.26 13.18
N MET A 265 -15.60 -14.23 12.27
CA MET A 265 -14.67 -14.38 11.16
C MET A 265 -14.77 -13.23 10.14
N ALA A 266 -15.97 -12.74 9.87
CA ALA A 266 -16.18 -11.56 9.03
C ALA A 266 -15.51 -10.32 9.62
N ILE A 267 -15.63 -10.14 10.94
CA ILE A 267 -14.98 -9.06 11.68
C ILE A 267 -13.45 -9.19 11.60
N LEU A 268 -12.91 -10.39 11.82
CA LEU A 268 -11.47 -10.64 11.74
C LEU A 268 -10.90 -10.30 10.36
N ASN A 269 -11.53 -10.81 9.32
CA ASN A 269 -11.10 -10.64 7.93
C ASN A 269 -11.20 -9.18 7.47
N ASN A 270 -12.09 -8.39 8.07
CA ASN A 270 -12.32 -6.99 7.75
C ASN A 270 -11.83 -6.01 8.83
N ARG A 271 -10.94 -6.43 9.74
CA ARG A 271 -10.51 -5.65 10.91
C ARG A 271 -10.08 -4.21 10.61
N PHE A 272 -9.34 -3.98 9.51
CA PHE A 272 -8.91 -2.63 9.13
C PHE A 272 -10.08 -1.75 8.70
N GLN A 273 -11.02 -2.31 7.94
CA GLN A 273 -12.24 -1.61 7.53
C GLN A 273 -13.12 -1.31 8.75
N ILE A 274 -13.20 -2.23 9.71
CA ILE A 274 -13.92 -2.04 10.98
C ILE A 274 -13.31 -0.93 11.80
N MET A 275 -11.98 -0.84 11.88
CA MET A 275 -11.30 0.26 12.56
C MET A 275 -11.46 1.60 11.87
N ALA A 276 -11.42 1.61 10.54
CA ALA A 276 -11.74 2.80 9.78
C ALA A 276 -13.17 3.29 10.06
N GLN A 277 -14.12 2.36 10.22
CA GLN A 277 -15.49 2.68 10.61
C GLN A 277 -15.60 3.12 12.06
N TYR A 278 -14.91 2.49 13.01
CA TYR A 278 -14.87 2.91 14.41
C TYR A 278 -14.38 4.36 14.53
N ARG A 279 -13.32 4.72 13.79
CA ARG A 279 -12.84 6.10 13.69
C ARG A 279 -13.90 7.05 13.14
N LYS A 280 -14.67 6.64 12.13
CA LYS A 280 -15.69 7.47 11.47
C LYS A 280 -16.97 7.61 12.29
N GLN A 281 -17.42 6.54 12.94
CA GLN A 281 -18.74 6.42 13.57
C GLN A 281 -18.69 6.65 15.08
N VAL A 282 -17.58 6.32 15.74
CA VAL A 282 -17.44 6.45 17.20
C VAL A 282 -16.54 7.64 17.55
N ILE A 283 -15.27 7.62 17.14
CA ILE A 283 -14.28 8.64 17.52
C ILE A 283 -14.65 10.01 16.94
N GLY A 284 -14.95 10.07 15.64
CA GLY A 284 -15.24 11.31 14.94
C GLY A 284 -16.37 12.12 15.57
N PRO A 285 -17.59 11.57 15.70
CA PRO A 285 -18.73 12.28 16.27
C PRO A 285 -18.49 12.71 17.72
N LEU A 286 -17.90 11.85 18.55
CA LEU A 286 -17.65 12.17 19.95
C LEU A 286 -16.60 13.29 20.10
N VAL A 287 -15.52 13.24 19.32
CA VAL A 287 -14.53 14.35 19.29
C VAL A 287 -15.18 15.66 18.85
N THR A 288 -16.08 15.63 17.85
CA THR A 288 -16.82 16.82 17.43
C THR A 288 -17.73 17.35 18.55
N GLN A 289 -18.43 16.48 19.26
CA GLN A 289 -19.28 16.85 20.39
C GLN A 289 -18.47 17.49 21.54
N GLU A 290 -17.34 16.89 21.90
CA GLU A 290 -16.47 17.43 22.94
C GLU A 290 -15.83 18.76 22.51
N LEU A 291 -15.44 18.91 21.24
CA LEU A 291 -14.96 20.18 20.68
C LEU A 291 -16.00 21.30 20.74
N THR A 292 -17.30 20.98 20.65
CA THR A 292 -18.37 21.97 20.79
C THR A 292 -18.65 22.37 22.24
N ARG A 293 -18.33 21.49 23.20
CA ARG A 293 -18.53 21.73 24.64
C ARG A 293 -17.31 22.33 25.34
N ALA A 294 -16.12 22.11 24.77
CA ALA A 294 -14.86 22.54 25.34
C ALA A 294 -14.72 24.08 25.38
N ASP A 295 -14.24 24.59 26.51
CA ASP A 295 -13.86 26.00 26.65
C ASP A 295 -12.77 26.39 25.64
N VAL A 296 -12.78 27.67 25.25
CA VAL A 296 -11.83 28.22 24.27
C VAL A 296 -10.37 27.97 24.67
N SER A 297 -10.07 27.99 25.97
CA SER A 297 -8.74 27.74 26.53
C SER A 297 -8.19 26.34 26.24
N VAL A 298 -9.05 25.31 26.19
CA VAL A 298 -8.66 23.90 26.01
C VAL A 298 -9.00 23.33 24.63
N ARG A 299 -9.82 24.03 23.84
CA ARG A 299 -10.22 23.60 22.48
C ARG A 299 -9.06 23.25 21.56
N HIS A 300 -7.93 23.95 21.71
CA HIS A 300 -6.71 23.69 20.92
C HIS A 300 -6.15 22.28 21.12
N GLN A 301 -6.38 21.66 22.30
CA GLN A 301 -5.92 20.30 22.62
C GLN A 301 -6.67 19.25 21.80
N PHE A 302 -7.93 19.52 21.44
CA PHE A 302 -8.81 18.57 20.76
C PHE A 302 -8.75 18.64 19.22
N HIS A 303 -8.14 19.66 18.61
CA HIS A 303 -8.07 19.80 17.15
C HIS A 303 -7.44 18.60 16.42
N ARG A 304 -6.52 17.89 17.09
CA ARG A 304 -5.87 16.68 16.55
C ARG A 304 -6.40 15.39 17.19
N ALA A 305 -7.37 15.46 18.09
CA ALA A 305 -7.89 14.32 18.86
C ALA A 305 -8.32 13.17 17.95
N LYS A 306 -9.13 13.46 16.92
CA LYS A 306 -9.59 12.43 15.98
C LYS A 306 -8.46 11.65 15.33
N ARG A 307 -7.33 12.30 15.01
CA ARG A 307 -6.16 11.63 14.41
C ARG A 307 -5.37 10.84 15.46
N LEU A 308 -5.12 11.43 16.62
CA LEU A 308 -4.32 10.81 17.68
C LEU A 308 -5.02 9.61 18.31
N LEU A 309 -6.31 9.75 18.63
CA LEU A 309 -7.11 8.68 19.24
C LEU A 309 -7.35 7.50 18.31
N SER A 310 -7.26 7.70 16.99
CA SER A 310 -7.38 6.60 16.01
C SER A 310 -6.04 5.97 15.64
N ARG A 311 -4.92 6.65 15.89
CA ARG A 311 -3.60 6.25 15.39
C ARG A 311 -3.18 4.91 15.97
N GLU A 312 -2.48 4.13 15.15
CA GLU A 312 -1.83 2.90 15.61
C GLU A 312 -0.79 3.21 16.70
N THR A 313 -0.80 2.43 17.78
CA THR A 313 0.02 2.71 18.97
C THR A 313 1.52 2.65 18.69
N SER A 314 1.96 1.80 17.77
CA SER A 314 3.37 1.71 17.35
C SER A 314 3.87 2.96 16.61
N LEU A 315 2.97 3.85 16.18
CA LEU A 315 3.29 5.08 15.46
C LEU A 315 3.16 6.34 16.33
N LEU A 316 2.95 6.18 17.63
CA LEU A 316 2.83 7.26 18.60
C LEU A 316 4.14 7.43 19.36
N ASP A 317 4.70 8.64 19.32
CA ASP A 317 5.82 9.04 20.17
C ASP A 317 5.33 9.51 21.56
N ASP A 318 6.26 9.75 22.48
CA ASP A 318 5.97 10.18 23.86
C ASP A 318 5.13 11.46 23.91
N LYS A 319 5.37 12.41 23.00
CA LYS A 319 4.61 13.67 22.94
C LYS A 319 3.16 13.41 22.54
N HIS A 320 2.93 12.47 21.61
CA HIS A 320 1.59 12.06 21.25
C HIS A 320 0.89 11.33 22.39
N GLN A 321 1.60 10.46 23.12
CA GLN A 321 1.04 9.75 24.28
C GLN A 321 0.60 10.71 25.39
N VAL A 322 1.45 11.68 25.74
CA VAL A 322 1.10 12.72 26.72
C VAL A 322 -0.13 13.49 26.28
N ARG A 323 -0.19 13.91 25.00
CA ARG A 323 -1.38 14.60 24.47
C ARG A 323 -2.64 13.77 24.54
N ILE A 324 -2.55 12.47 24.22
CA ILE A 324 -3.70 11.56 24.34
C ILE A 324 -4.15 11.54 25.78
N GLN A 325 -3.23 11.28 26.71
CA GLN A 325 -3.55 11.20 28.14
C GLN A 325 -4.24 12.47 28.65
N THR A 326 -3.72 13.65 28.30
CA THR A 326 -4.37 14.93 28.64
C THR A 326 -5.80 14.99 28.10
N MET A 327 -6.05 14.62 26.84
CA MET A 327 -7.42 14.63 26.28
C MET A 327 -8.35 13.64 26.99
N LEU A 328 -7.84 12.47 27.40
CA LEU A 328 -8.64 11.45 28.08
C LEU A 328 -9.02 11.88 29.51
N GLU A 329 -8.16 12.63 30.19
CA GLU A 329 -8.44 13.18 31.54
C GLU A 329 -9.56 14.22 31.52
N HIS A 330 -9.73 14.94 30.41
CA HIS A 330 -10.77 15.95 30.26
C HIS A 330 -12.14 15.37 29.88
N SER A 331 -12.20 14.12 29.39
CA SER A 331 -13.45 13.53 28.92
C SER A 331 -13.50 12.02 29.17
N GLN A 332 -14.32 11.63 30.15
CA GLN A 332 -14.57 10.21 30.45
C GLN A 332 -15.12 9.47 29.24
N ALA A 333 -15.93 10.12 28.40
CA ALA A 333 -16.46 9.51 27.19
C ALA A 333 -15.34 9.21 26.17
N LEU A 334 -14.39 10.13 25.97
CA LEU A 334 -13.22 9.88 25.11
C LEU A 334 -12.34 8.77 25.66
N LYS A 335 -12.15 8.70 26.98
CA LYS A 335 -11.41 7.62 27.65
C LYS A 335 -12.03 6.27 27.35
N VAL A 336 -13.34 6.11 27.56
CA VAL A 336 -14.06 4.85 27.29
C VAL A 336 -13.91 4.43 25.83
N ILE A 337 -14.13 5.32 24.85
CA ILE A 337 -14.01 4.93 23.44
C ILE A 337 -12.55 4.62 23.03
N TYR A 338 -11.57 5.24 23.67
CA TYR A 338 -10.16 4.94 23.40
C TYR A 338 -9.77 3.58 23.96
N GLU A 339 -10.17 3.27 25.19
CA GLU A 339 -9.98 1.96 25.82
C GLU A 339 -10.68 0.86 25.03
N LYS A 340 -11.92 1.09 24.58
CA LYS A 340 -12.66 0.11 23.75
C LYS A 340 -12.02 -0.11 22.39
N ARG A 341 -11.46 0.93 21.77
CA ARG A 341 -10.66 0.78 20.54
C ARG A 341 -9.46 -0.13 20.76
N LEU A 342 -8.70 0.11 21.84
CA LEU A 342 -7.54 -0.70 22.19
C LEU A 342 -7.94 -2.15 22.50
N ALA A 343 -9.02 -2.36 23.27
CA ALA A 343 -9.55 -3.68 23.58
C ALA A 343 -9.93 -4.44 22.29
N LEU A 344 -10.63 -3.79 21.36
CA LEU A 344 -11.00 -4.40 20.09
C LEU A 344 -9.77 -4.80 19.27
N GLN A 345 -8.72 -4.00 19.30
CA GLN A 345 -7.45 -4.30 18.66
C GLN A 345 -6.72 -5.50 19.29
N GLN A 346 -6.77 -5.62 20.63
CA GLN A 346 -6.19 -6.75 21.35
C GLN A 346 -6.87 -8.08 21.02
N ILE A 347 -8.18 -8.07 20.77
CA ILE A 347 -8.91 -9.27 20.32
C ILE A 347 -8.28 -9.84 19.03
N TRP A 348 -7.86 -9.00 18.08
CA TRP A 348 -7.25 -9.52 16.85
C TRP A 348 -5.85 -10.10 17.05
N LEU A 349 -5.10 -9.59 18.04
CA LEU A 349 -3.73 -10.04 18.31
C LEU A 349 -3.72 -11.38 19.05
N LYS A 350 -4.62 -11.55 20.03
CA LYS A 350 -4.67 -12.74 20.88
C LYS A 350 -5.28 -13.94 20.19
N THR A 351 -6.14 -13.73 19.19
CA THR A 351 -7.08 -14.76 18.77
C THR A 351 -6.89 -15.26 17.34
N SER A 352 -5.69 -15.08 16.80
CA SER A 352 -5.30 -15.67 15.50
C SER A 352 -5.20 -17.21 15.52
N SER A 353 -5.30 -17.85 16.70
CA SER A 353 -5.16 -19.30 16.89
C SER A 353 -6.40 -20.04 17.41
N ASN A 354 -7.40 -19.37 18.01
CA ASN A 354 -8.61 -20.04 18.55
C ASN A 354 -9.91 -19.26 18.26
N SER A 355 -10.69 -19.70 17.28
CA SER A 355 -11.90 -19.02 16.83
C SER A 355 -13.02 -18.92 17.87
N HIS A 356 -13.11 -19.84 18.85
CA HIS A 356 -14.15 -19.80 19.89
C HIS A 356 -13.89 -18.70 20.92
N ASP A 357 -12.63 -18.55 21.35
CA ASP A 357 -12.20 -17.47 22.23
C ASP A 357 -12.46 -16.10 21.60
N MET A 358 -12.44 -16.03 20.26
CA MET A 358 -12.68 -14.78 19.52
C MET A 358 -14.13 -14.36 19.63
N LEU A 359 -15.05 -15.31 19.42
CA LEU A 359 -16.47 -15.03 19.51
C LEU A 359 -16.85 -14.59 20.93
N ALA A 360 -16.32 -15.27 21.95
CA ALA A 360 -16.53 -14.87 23.34
C ALA A 360 -16.02 -13.44 23.60
N ALA A 361 -14.77 -13.15 23.23
CA ALA A 361 -14.20 -11.82 23.43
C ALA A 361 -14.95 -10.71 22.68
N ILE A 362 -15.46 -10.98 21.47
CA ILE A 362 -16.30 -10.02 20.73
C ILE A 362 -17.65 -9.82 21.41
N LYS A 363 -18.27 -10.89 21.93
CA LYS A 363 -19.53 -10.80 22.68
C LYS A 363 -19.36 -9.93 23.92
N ASP A 364 -18.29 -10.14 24.68
CA ASP A 364 -17.98 -9.34 25.87
C ASP A 364 -17.75 -7.88 25.50
N TRP A 365 -16.95 -7.62 24.45
CA TRP A 365 -16.70 -6.27 23.96
C TRP A 365 -18.00 -5.55 23.54
N VAL A 366 -18.89 -6.25 22.83
CA VAL A 366 -20.19 -5.71 22.39
C VAL A 366 -21.10 -5.43 23.59
N HIS A 367 -21.15 -6.32 24.57
CA HIS A 367 -21.94 -6.11 25.79
C HIS A 367 -21.45 -4.89 26.58
N GLU A 368 -20.13 -4.74 26.74
CA GLU A 368 -19.54 -3.56 27.41
C GLU A 368 -19.76 -2.27 26.60
N ALA A 369 -19.76 -2.36 25.27
CA ALA A 369 -20.05 -1.23 24.38
C ALA A 369 -21.51 -0.75 24.52
N GLU A 370 -22.47 -1.68 24.60
CA GLU A 370 -23.90 -1.37 24.75
C GLU A 370 -24.25 -0.73 26.10
N THR A 371 -23.58 -1.21 27.16
CA THR A 371 -23.78 -0.76 28.55
C THR A 371 -22.98 0.50 28.89
N SER A 372 -22.08 0.94 28.02
CA SER A 372 -21.22 2.12 28.21
C SER A 372 -21.95 3.46 28.38
N GLY A 373 -23.22 3.54 27.99
CA GLY A 373 -23.98 4.79 27.94
C GLY A 373 -23.62 5.72 26.76
N ILE A 374 -22.71 5.32 25.88
CA ILE A 374 -22.28 6.11 24.72
C ILE A 374 -23.03 5.64 23.46
N GLN A 375 -23.92 6.49 22.93
CA GLN A 375 -24.79 6.13 21.81
C GLN A 375 -24.02 5.68 20.57
N SER A 376 -22.99 6.42 20.15
CA SER A 376 -22.20 6.07 18.96
C SER A 376 -21.48 4.73 19.08
N LEU A 377 -21.09 4.35 20.30
CA LEU A 377 -20.45 3.06 20.58
C LEU A 377 -21.49 1.92 20.55
N ARG A 378 -22.69 2.15 21.08
CA ARG A 378 -23.83 1.22 20.97
C ARG A 378 -24.23 0.99 19.51
N ASP A 379 -24.41 2.05 18.73
CA ASP A 379 -24.75 1.96 17.31
C ASP A 379 -23.69 1.16 16.52
N PHE A 380 -22.42 1.39 16.85
CA PHE A 380 -21.32 0.63 16.25
C PHE A 380 -21.36 -0.85 16.66
N ALA A 381 -21.65 -1.16 17.92
CA ALA A 381 -21.78 -2.53 18.41
C ALA A 381 -22.94 -3.27 17.73
N ASP A 382 -24.09 -2.62 17.56
CA ASP A 382 -25.22 -3.16 16.80
C ASP A 382 -24.85 -3.43 15.34
N GLN A 383 -24.10 -2.50 14.73
CA GLN A 383 -23.60 -2.69 13.38
C GLN A 383 -22.64 -3.89 13.27
N LEU A 384 -21.79 -4.15 14.26
CA LEU A 384 -20.89 -5.31 14.25
C LEU A 384 -21.65 -6.64 14.13
N LYS A 385 -22.83 -6.74 14.74
CA LYS A 385 -23.69 -7.95 14.69
C LYS A 385 -24.20 -8.27 13.29
N THR A 386 -24.23 -7.28 12.40
CA THR A 386 -24.74 -7.43 11.03
C THR A 386 -23.71 -8.03 10.06
N TYR A 387 -22.44 -8.13 10.45
CA TYR A 387 -21.38 -8.60 9.55
C TYR A 387 -21.50 -10.09 9.22
N SER A 388 -21.15 -10.42 7.98
CA SER A 388 -21.08 -11.80 7.49
C SER A 388 -19.94 -11.98 6.50
N LEU A 389 -19.44 -13.21 6.37
CA LEU A 389 -18.48 -13.56 5.33
C LEU A 389 -19.14 -13.65 3.94
N ARG A 390 -20.45 -13.88 3.91
CA ARG A 390 -21.22 -14.04 2.67
C ARG A 390 -22.16 -12.84 2.48
N PRO A 391 -22.35 -12.37 1.24
CA PRO A 391 -23.46 -11.46 0.96
C PRO A 391 -24.78 -12.16 1.31
N SER A 392 -25.78 -11.39 1.74
CA SER A 392 -27.16 -11.88 1.72
C SER A 392 -27.47 -12.28 0.28
N TYR A 393 -27.92 -13.50 0.04
CA TYR A 393 -28.42 -13.88 -1.29
C TYR A 393 -29.48 -12.84 -1.67
N ALA A 394 -29.25 -12.11 -2.76
CA ALA A 394 -30.23 -11.26 -3.41
C ALA A 394 -30.98 -12.09 -4.46
#